data_AF-A0A2E3BXK3-F1
#
_entry.id   AF-A0A2E3BXK3-F1
#
_cell.length_a   1.000
_cell.length_b   1.000
_cell.length_c   1.000
_cell.angle_alpha   90.00
_cell.angle_beta   90.00
_cell.angle_gamma   90.00
#
_symmetry.space_group_name_H-M   'P 1'
#
loop_
_entity.id
_entity.type
_entity.pdbx_description
1 polymer ?
#
loop_
_entity_poly.entity_id
_entity_poly.type
_entity_poly.pdbx_seq_one_letter_code
_entity_poly.pdbx_strand_id
1 'polypeptide(L)'
;MKEFITIGKISENCKSLIIYCGDYTSDDTTECTFNIIDNKISAFDSDFSYESEEQIFKPNSKALNELSNNIKLCGMELSANSIYNAYNLLIHKKDSFAQRWIIVDSEGGAIQNEELKYNGMYYFRRIVEKNEDIIEESICVKML
;
A
#
# COMPACT_ATOMS: atom_id res chain seq x y z
N MET A 1 -1.80 15.30 -11.75
CA MET A 1 -1.79 13.83 -11.54
C MET A 1 -1.80 13.63 -10.05
N LYS A 2 -2.69 12.77 -9.55
CA LYS A 2 -2.73 12.43 -8.13
C LYS A 2 -2.32 10.98 -7.99
N GLU A 3 -1.58 10.68 -6.95
CA GLU A 3 -1.21 9.30 -6.64
C GLU A 3 -1.77 8.94 -5.28
N PHE A 4 -2.34 7.75 -5.19
CA PHE A 4 -2.88 7.22 -3.95
C PHE A 4 -2.20 5.91 -3.64
N ILE A 5 -1.87 5.71 -2.37
CA ILE A 5 -1.40 4.42 -1.89
C ILE A 5 -2.28 3.94 -0.74
N THR A 6 -2.53 2.64 -0.71
CA THR A 6 -3.17 1.96 0.43
C THR A 6 -2.22 0.92 0.94
N ILE A 7 -1.88 0.99 2.22
CA ILE A 7 -1.15 -0.05 2.93
C ILE A 7 -2.16 -0.77 3.80
N GLY A 8 -2.28 -2.08 3.63
CA GLY A 8 -3.22 -2.85 4.43
C GLY A 8 -2.66 -4.17 4.92
N LYS A 9 -3.34 -4.73 5.92
CA LYS A 9 -3.06 -6.04 6.49
C LYS A 9 -4.36 -6.84 6.50
N ILE A 10 -4.31 -8.05 5.95
CA ILE A 10 -5.41 -9.01 5.97
C ILE A 10 -5.38 -9.73 7.32
N SER A 11 -6.54 -9.83 7.98
CA SER A 11 -6.68 -10.60 9.22
C SER A 11 -6.23 -12.06 9.03
N GLU A 12 -5.55 -12.61 10.03
CA GLU A 12 -5.21 -14.05 10.05
C GLU A 12 -6.46 -14.93 10.00
N ASN A 13 -7.57 -14.42 10.53
CA ASN A 13 -8.86 -15.11 10.59
C ASN A 13 -9.82 -14.67 9.48
N CYS A 14 -9.34 -13.96 8.45
CA CYS A 14 -10.17 -13.52 7.34
C CYS A 14 -10.87 -14.73 6.68
N LYS A 15 -12.16 -14.58 6.40
CA LYS A 15 -12.97 -15.62 5.73
C LYS A 15 -13.33 -15.25 4.30
N SER A 16 -13.00 -14.03 3.88
CA SER A 16 -13.33 -13.54 2.55
C SER A 16 -12.40 -14.15 1.50
N LEU A 17 -13.01 -14.63 0.42
CA LEU A 17 -12.31 -15.08 -0.79
C LEU A 17 -11.93 -13.91 -1.70
N ILE A 18 -12.46 -12.71 -1.44
CA ILE A 18 -12.15 -11.49 -2.18
C ILE A 18 -11.73 -10.42 -1.17
N ILE A 19 -10.57 -9.81 -1.37
CA ILE A 19 -10.11 -8.70 -0.54
C ILE A 19 -10.19 -7.43 -1.38
N TYR A 20 -10.94 -6.45 -0.89
CA TYR A 20 -11.03 -5.12 -1.46
C TYR A 20 -9.95 -4.24 -0.83
N CYS A 21 -8.95 -3.85 -1.60
CA CYS A 21 -7.81 -3.10 -1.10
C CYS A 21 -8.09 -1.60 -1.19
N GLY A 22 -8.75 -0.98 -0.21
CA GLY A 22 -8.94 0.48 -0.15
C GLY A 22 -10.20 1.07 -0.81
N ASP A 23 -11.04 0.27 -1.47
CA ASP A 23 -12.28 0.76 -2.12
C ASP A 23 -13.57 0.47 -1.36
N TYR A 24 -13.52 -0.35 -0.30
CA TYR A 24 -14.68 -0.71 0.51
C TYR A 24 -14.23 -0.94 1.95
N THR A 25 -15.11 -0.69 2.93
CA THR A 25 -14.94 -1.23 4.28
C THR A 25 -14.98 -2.75 4.17
N SER A 26 -13.82 -3.36 4.01
CA SER A 26 -13.64 -4.80 4.15
C SER A 26 -13.51 -5.06 5.65
N ASP A 27 -14.47 -5.79 6.22
CA ASP A 27 -14.54 -6.04 7.67
C ASP A 27 -13.33 -6.84 8.21
N ASP A 28 -12.51 -7.40 7.32
CA ASP A 28 -11.38 -8.28 7.64
C ASP A 28 -10.00 -7.67 7.34
N THR A 29 -9.91 -6.39 6.98
CA THR A 29 -8.63 -5.69 6.76
C THR A 29 -8.43 -4.51 7.72
N THR A 30 -7.17 -4.22 8.00
CA THR A 30 -6.74 -2.97 8.62
C THR A 30 -5.94 -2.20 7.59
N GLU A 31 -6.28 -0.93 7.36
CA GLU A 31 -5.79 -0.16 6.21
C GLU A 31 -5.44 1.27 6.64
N CYS A 32 -4.43 1.86 6.02
CA CYS A 32 -4.28 3.31 5.99
C CYS A 32 -4.04 3.75 4.53
N THR A 33 -4.85 4.71 4.09
CA THR A 33 -4.80 5.26 2.73
C THR A 33 -4.18 6.65 2.74
N PHE A 34 -3.34 6.93 1.75
CA PHE A 34 -2.60 8.18 1.63
C PHE A 34 -2.74 8.77 0.23
N ASN A 35 -2.88 10.09 0.18
CA ASN A 35 -2.80 10.89 -1.02
C ASN A 35 -1.38 11.48 -1.15
N ILE A 36 -0.84 11.43 -2.35
CA ILE A 36 0.48 11.96 -2.72
C ILE A 36 0.29 13.00 -3.81
N ILE A 37 0.67 14.24 -3.50
CA ILE A 37 0.69 15.36 -4.43
C ILE A 37 2.06 16.01 -4.32
N ASP A 38 2.79 16.03 -5.44
CA ASP A 38 4.18 16.46 -5.51
C ASP A 38 5.05 15.70 -4.48
N ASN A 39 5.71 16.39 -3.55
CA ASN A 39 6.51 15.78 -2.48
C ASN A 39 5.78 15.72 -1.13
N LYS A 40 4.46 15.85 -1.12
CA LYS A 40 3.64 15.78 0.08
C LYS A 40 2.83 14.49 0.11
N ILE A 41 2.88 13.80 1.24
CA ILE A 41 2.03 12.65 1.57
C ILE A 41 1.10 13.01 2.74
N SER A 42 -0.18 12.69 2.62
CA SER A 42 -1.19 12.92 3.67
C SER A 42 -2.13 11.74 3.80
N ALA A 43 -2.46 11.33 5.02
CA ALA A 43 -3.43 10.27 5.28
C ALA A 43 -4.87 10.78 5.08
N PHE A 44 -5.79 9.87 4.71
CA PHE A 44 -7.22 10.18 4.64
C PHE A 44 -7.89 10.14 6.02
N ASP A 45 -7.55 9.14 6.83
CA ASP A 45 -8.23 8.84 8.08
C ASP A 45 -7.49 9.35 9.34
N SER A 46 -6.48 10.22 9.16
CA SER A 46 -5.76 10.83 10.28
C SER A 46 -5.16 12.19 9.90
N ASP A 47 -4.73 12.98 10.90
CA ASP A 47 -4.05 14.26 10.70
C ASP A 47 -2.60 14.13 10.18
N PHE A 48 -2.18 12.92 9.80
CA PHE A 48 -0.84 12.71 9.28
C PHE A 48 -0.64 13.43 7.95
N SER A 49 0.38 14.27 7.91
CA SER A 49 0.85 14.94 6.70
C SER A 49 2.34 15.17 6.82
N TYR A 50 3.08 14.85 5.76
CA TYR A 50 4.52 15.06 5.68
C TYR A 50 4.89 15.64 4.31
N GLU A 51 5.61 16.76 4.32
CA GLU A 51 6.16 17.39 3.12
C GLU A 51 7.67 17.12 3.09
N SER A 52 8.14 16.48 2.03
CA SER A 52 9.54 16.10 1.89
C SER A 52 10.32 17.11 1.06
N GLU A 53 11.50 17.51 1.54
CA GLU A 53 12.48 18.27 0.76
C GLU A 53 13.11 17.42 -0.36
N GLU A 54 12.98 16.09 -0.27
CA GLU A 54 13.44 15.11 -1.26
C GLU A 54 12.24 14.33 -1.84
N GLN A 55 12.50 13.27 -2.61
CA GLN A 55 11.46 12.32 -2.99
C GLN A 55 10.97 11.52 -1.77
N ILE A 56 9.64 11.37 -1.64
CA ILE A 56 9.02 10.59 -0.57
C ILE A 56 9.59 9.17 -0.53
N PHE A 57 9.54 8.44 -1.64
CA PHE A 57 9.98 7.06 -1.77
C PHE A 57 11.43 6.96 -2.24
N LYS A 58 12.36 7.45 -1.41
CA LYS A 58 13.80 7.29 -1.59
C LYS A 58 14.36 6.42 -0.45
N PRO A 59 15.31 5.50 -0.70
CA PRO A 59 15.90 4.71 0.38
C PRO A 59 16.35 5.57 1.55
N ASN A 60 16.00 5.17 2.77
CA ASN A 60 16.34 5.87 4.01
C ASN A 60 15.80 7.31 4.12
N SER A 61 14.79 7.71 3.32
CA SER A 61 14.18 9.03 3.44
C SER A 61 13.49 9.17 4.80
N LYS A 62 13.49 10.41 5.32
CA LYS A 62 12.73 10.72 6.54
C LYS A 62 11.23 10.49 6.32
N ALA A 63 10.72 10.81 5.13
CA ALA A 63 9.32 10.59 4.76
C ALA A 63 8.87 9.12 4.94
N LEU A 64 9.69 8.16 4.50
CA LEU A 64 9.39 6.73 4.68
C LEU A 64 9.40 6.30 6.14
N ASN A 65 10.31 6.85 6.94
CA ASN A 65 10.35 6.56 8.38
C ASN A 65 9.10 7.11 9.08
N GLU A 66 8.68 8.34 8.75
CA GLU A 66 7.44 8.92 9.28
C GLU A 66 6.20 8.14 8.82
N LEU A 67 6.15 7.70 7.56
CA LEU A 67 5.09 6.84 7.05
C LEU A 67 5.05 5.48 7.77
N SER A 68 6.21 4.86 7.98
CA SER A 68 6.35 3.59 8.73
C SER A 68 5.88 3.74 10.18
N ASN A 69 6.21 4.87 10.82
CA ASN A 69 5.73 5.18 12.16
C ASN A 69 4.21 5.42 12.19
N ASN A 70 3.66 6.08 11.16
CA ASN A 70 2.24 6.37 11.08
C ASN A 70 1.39 5.09 10.95
N ILE A 71 1.74 4.17 10.03
CA ILE A 71 0.98 2.91 9.88
C ILE A 71 1.05 2.03 11.14
N LYS A 72 2.10 2.19 11.97
CA LYS A 72 2.20 1.52 13.26
C LYS A 72 1.11 1.96 14.23
N LEU A 73 0.67 3.22 14.15
CA LEU A 73 -0.47 3.73 14.92
C LEU A 73 -1.79 3.08 14.47
N CYS A 74 -1.90 2.66 13.20
CA CYS A 74 -3.01 1.85 12.69
C CYS A 74 -2.90 0.35 13.10
N GLY A 75 -1.87 -0.07 13.86
CA GLY A 75 -1.67 -1.47 14.24
C GLY A 75 -0.93 -2.33 13.19
N MET A 76 -0.29 -1.70 12.21
CA MET A 76 0.48 -2.39 11.16
C MET A 76 1.99 -2.16 11.33
N GLU A 77 2.79 -3.22 11.30
CA GLU A 77 4.25 -3.12 11.43
C GLU A 77 4.96 -3.46 10.11
N LEU A 78 5.31 -2.43 9.34
CA LEU A 78 6.20 -2.54 8.18
C LEU A 78 7.34 -1.53 8.31
N SER A 79 8.56 -1.97 8.04
CA SER A 79 9.73 -1.09 8.01
C SER A 79 9.68 -0.15 6.80
N ALA A 80 10.32 1.02 6.91
CA ALA A 80 10.52 1.96 5.81
C ALA A 80 11.07 1.30 4.54
N ASN A 81 12.03 0.38 4.68
CA ASN A 81 12.58 -0.38 3.54
C ASN A 81 11.54 -1.31 2.90
N SER A 82 10.69 -1.96 3.70
CA SER A 82 9.62 -2.81 3.18
C SER A 82 8.61 -2.00 2.37
N ILE A 83 8.26 -0.80 2.85
CA ILE A 83 7.35 0.13 2.17
C ILE A 83 7.96 0.60 0.84
N TYR A 84 9.23 1.02 0.86
CA TYR A 84 9.97 1.41 -0.34
C TYR A 84 10.01 0.30 -1.38
N ASN A 85 10.28 -0.94 -0.97
CA ASN A 85 10.35 -2.08 -1.88
C ASN A 85 9.00 -2.37 -2.53
N ALA A 86 7.89 -2.30 -1.78
CA ALA A 86 6.55 -2.45 -2.31
C ALA A 86 6.25 -1.39 -3.38
N TYR A 87 6.48 -0.12 -3.03
CA TYR A 87 6.25 1.02 -3.92
C TYR A 87 7.06 0.91 -5.22
N ASN A 88 8.36 0.61 -5.11
CA ASN A 88 9.23 0.44 -6.27
C ASN A 88 8.81 -0.73 -7.16
N LEU A 89 8.36 -1.84 -6.56
CA LEU A 89 7.84 -2.98 -7.32
C LEU A 89 6.65 -2.55 -8.18
N LEU A 90 5.72 -1.76 -7.61
CA LEU A 90 4.53 -1.29 -8.33
C LEU A 90 4.84 -0.29 -9.45
N ILE A 91 5.86 0.57 -9.28
CA ILE A 91 6.29 1.50 -10.34
C ILE A 91 7.08 0.81 -11.44
N HIS A 92 8.12 0.06 -11.07
CA HIS A 92 9.10 -0.42 -12.04
C HIS A 92 8.79 -1.82 -12.56
N LYS A 93 7.87 -2.56 -11.92
CA LYS A 93 7.56 -3.97 -12.22
C LYS A 93 8.81 -4.85 -12.29
N LYS A 94 9.83 -4.53 -11.49
CA LYS A 94 11.12 -5.24 -11.46
C LYS A 94 11.30 -5.90 -10.10
N ASP A 95 11.31 -7.23 -10.14
CA ASP A 95 11.23 -8.12 -8.99
C ASP A 95 12.56 -8.26 -8.21
N SER A 96 13.68 -7.87 -8.81
CA SER A 96 15.03 -8.22 -8.34
C SER A 96 15.43 -7.64 -6.97
N PHE A 97 14.61 -6.77 -6.37
CA PHE A 97 14.87 -6.17 -5.06
C PHE A 97 13.68 -6.25 -4.08
N ALA A 98 12.59 -6.93 -4.45
CA ALA A 98 11.29 -6.76 -3.80
C ALA A 98 11.13 -7.42 -2.42
N GLN A 99 12.15 -8.04 -1.81
CA GLN A 99 12.11 -8.60 -0.44
C GLN A 99 10.78 -9.29 -0.07
N ARG A 100 10.33 -10.25 -0.88
CA ARG A 100 9.09 -11.04 -0.71
C ARG A 100 7.77 -10.33 -1.07
N TRP A 101 7.80 -9.13 -1.63
CA TRP A 101 6.63 -8.56 -2.29
C TRP A 101 6.45 -9.19 -3.68
N ILE A 102 5.22 -9.57 -4.01
CA ILE A 102 4.84 -10.05 -5.35
C ILE A 102 3.69 -9.23 -5.89
N ILE A 103 3.73 -8.87 -7.17
CA ILE A 103 2.56 -8.28 -7.85
C ILE A 103 1.51 -9.38 -7.97
N VAL A 104 0.25 -9.04 -7.69
CA VAL A 104 -0.89 -9.96 -7.82
C VAL A 104 -1.88 -9.43 -8.84
N ASP A 105 -2.55 -10.34 -9.54
CA ASP A 105 -3.65 -9.98 -10.40
C ASP A 105 -4.78 -9.37 -9.56
N SER A 106 -5.30 -8.24 -10.03
CA SER A 106 -6.37 -7.49 -9.38
C SER A 106 -7.32 -6.90 -10.41
N GLU A 107 -8.58 -6.75 -10.02
CA GLU A 107 -9.62 -6.14 -10.83
C GLU A 107 -10.42 -5.16 -9.95
N GLY A 108 -10.42 -3.87 -10.31
CA GLY A 108 -11.15 -2.84 -9.58
C GLY A 108 -10.74 -2.76 -8.10
N GLY A 109 -9.44 -2.76 -7.82
CA GLY A 109 -8.92 -2.72 -6.45
C GLY A 109 -9.10 -4.00 -5.65
N ALA A 110 -9.61 -5.10 -6.23
CA ALA A 110 -9.86 -6.35 -5.53
C ALA A 110 -8.88 -7.47 -5.93
N ILE A 111 -8.47 -8.28 -4.96
CA ILE A 111 -7.63 -9.48 -5.17
C ILE A 111 -8.37 -10.76 -4.77
N GLN A 112 -8.07 -11.85 -5.47
CA GLN A 112 -8.59 -13.18 -5.15
C GLN A 112 -7.78 -13.85 -4.03
N ASN A 113 -8.40 -14.04 -2.87
CA ASN A 113 -7.86 -14.72 -1.70
C ASN A 113 -8.32 -16.19 -1.64
N GLU A 114 -8.18 -16.89 -2.77
CA GLU A 114 -8.47 -18.32 -2.87
C GLU A 114 -7.68 -19.11 -1.83
N GLU A 115 -8.34 -20.11 -1.24
CA GLU A 115 -7.78 -20.94 -0.17
C GLU A 115 -7.27 -20.14 1.03
N LEU A 116 -7.69 -18.87 1.18
CA LEU A 116 -7.25 -17.95 2.23
C LEU A 116 -5.73 -17.71 2.24
N LYS A 117 -5.09 -17.84 1.07
CA LYS A 117 -3.64 -17.82 0.89
C LYS A 117 -2.94 -16.54 1.33
N TYR A 118 -3.66 -15.42 1.43
CA TYR A 118 -3.13 -14.11 1.84
C TYR A 118 -3.51 -13.71 3.27
N ASN A 119 -4.14 -14.60 4.05
CA ASN A 119 -4.43 -14.31 5.45
C ASN A 119 -3.15 -13.99 6.25
N GLY A 120 -3.22 -12.96 7.08
CA GLY A 120 -2.07 -12.46 7.86
C GLY A 120 -1.06 -11.64 7.07
N MET A 121 -1.18 -11.58 5.73
CA MET A 121 -0.23 -10.88 4.87
C MET A 121 -0.52 -9.39 4.81
N TYR A 122 0.51 -8.62 4.47
CA TYR A 122 0.38 -7.21 4.10
C TYR A 122 0.15 -7.10 2.60
N TYR A 123 -0.63 -6.10 2.19
CA TYR A 123 -0.73 -5.71 0.80
C TYR A 123 -0.41 -4.22 0.66
N PHE A 124 -0.05 -3.83 -0.57
CA PHE A 124 0.18 -2.45 -0.95
C PHE A 124 -0.51 -2.22 -2.30
N ARG A 125 -1.42 -1.24 -2.36
CA ARG A 125 -2.07 -0.80 -3.60
C ARG A 125 -1.54 0.58 -3.97
N ARG A 126 -1.36 0.80 -5.27
CA ARG A 126 -1.05 2.09 -5.87
C ARG A 126 -2.07 2.41 -6.95
N ILE A 127 -2.56 3.65 -6.93
CA ILE A 127 -3.49 4.21 -7.93
C ILE A 127 -2.88 5.51 -8.45
N VAL A 128 -2.93 5.72 -9.76
CA VAL A 128 -2.61 7.00 -10.40
C VAL A 128 -3.84 7.53 -11.10
N GLU A 129 -4.23 8.75 -10.73
CA GLU A 129 -5.36 9.45 -11.33
C GLU A 129 -4.93 10.63 -12.21
N LYS A 130 -5.62 10.77 -13.33
CA LYS A 130 -5.53 11.94 -14.21
C LYS A 130 -6.94 12.37 -14.61
N ASN A 131 -7.31 13.59 -14.26
CA ASN A 131 -8.65 14.15 -14.51
C ASN A 131 -9.79 13.27 -13.95
N GLU A 132 -9.62 12.74 -12.73
CA GLU A 132 -10.58 11.86 -12.04
C GLU A 132 -10.70 10.45 -12.63
N ASP A 133 -10.00 10.15 -13.72
CA ASP A 133 -9.87 8.80 -14.26
C ASP A 133 -8.64 8.08 -13.66
N ILE A 134 -8.85 6.84 -13.20
CA ILE A 134 -7.76 5.92 -12.84
C ILE A 134 -7.06 5.47 -14.12
N ILE A 135 -5.79 5.84 -14.28
CA ILE A 135 -4.98 5.49 -15.45
C ILE A 135 -4.00 4.35 -15.17
N GLU A 136 -3.64 4.14 -13.91
CA GLU A 136 -2.81 3.02 -13.46
C GLU A 136 -3.32 2.53 -12.11
N GLU A 137 -3.40 1.21 -11.96
CA GLU A 137 -3.66 0.53 -10.71
C GLU A 137 -2.77 -0.71 -10.62
N SER A 138 -2.21 -0.96 -9.45
CA SER A 138 -1.49 -2.19 -9.17
C SER A 138 -1.48 -2.52 -7.68
N ILE A 139 -1.48 -3.82 -7.38
CA ILE A 139 -1.46 -4.35 -6.01
C ILE A 139 -0.31 -5.34 -5.90
N CYS A 140 0.41 -5.30 -4.78
CA CYS A 140 1.35 -6.33 -4.39
C CYS A 140 1.07 -6.82 -2.97
N VAL A 141 1.42 -8.08 -2.71
CA VAL A 141 1.28 -8.73 -1.41
C VAL A 141 2.66 -9.14 -0.90
N LYS A 142 2.90 -8.95 0.40
CA LYS A 142 4.12 -9.37 1.07
C LYS A 142 3.97 -10.81 1.54
N MET A 143 4.71 -11.71 0.91
CA MET A 143 4.79 -13.12 1.30
C MET A 143 5.65 -13.27 2.57
N LEU A 144 5.19 -14.13 3.49
CA LEU A 144 5.96 -14.51 4.69
C LEU A 144 7.15 -15.42 4.35
#